data_AF-S9UJG9-F1
#
_entry.id   AF-S9UJG9-F1
#
_cell.length_a   1.000
_cell.length_b   1.000
_cell.length_c   1.000
_cell.angle_alpha   90.00
_cell.angle_beta   90.00
_cell.angle_gamma   90.00
#
_symmetry.space_group_name_H-M   'P 1'
#
loop_
_entity.id
_entity.type
_entity.pdbx_description
1 polymer ?
#
loop_
_entity_poly.entity_id
_entity_poly.type
_entity_poly.pdbx_seq_one_letter_code
_entity_poly.pdbx_strand_id
1 'polypeptide(L)'
;MKGLCYCGQWQQNRRHGYGRMVYPDGSRYLGNWANNAKDGQGRYTYADGSSYDGMWVANQKHGHGVYRFTDGSSYVGTFYNNDFVSGEWQLANGTSRYVGNFEKDVPVGSGVFIHRCGEKAGAYLEEGTFQSGKWQPGAIKGSTKFVPHLELRAPRMKAQRVPLGFSADCNGHTTTDLVRAANYAPLRRWIDALTPTAEDPRRGVELKGIEVCALSYDGDGERLVELRVRPIVVDAEGKRLRGRGEETVLLKEPAARLFTLLESAAGSAAEPLVVLERALQFVSPDAEHLQHRLPVVEVTADGAVGGPFVRAVDGALSLSLWRAENTIDLVPPLRSNPAYTSARERVLLYAQHLHRDAIATITEKLQIASVDPAVCAYVAVPLSQVVDVSTDAITVIAAAAVLQRRAAQKLPQSTAPALRPPTPLVPPPLPRPDLQPLYDAKKVRDQEKEAE
;
A
#
# COMPACT_ATOMS: atom_id res chain seq x y z
N MET A 1 -14.71 20.65 -34.31
CA MET A 1 -14.10 20.93 -33.00
C MET A 1 -14.12 19.64 -32.19
N LYS A 2 -12.97 19.14 -31.73
CA LYS A 2 -12.97 18.10 -30.69
C LYS A 2 -13.09 18.81 -29.35
N GLY A 3 -14.26 18.67 -28.71
CA GLY A 3 -14.48 19.21 -27.37
C GLY A 3 -13.74 18.40 -26.30
N LEU A 4 -13.66 18.96 -25.10
CA LEU A 4 -13.22 18.23 -23.92
C LEU A 4 -14.21 17.09 -23.65
N CYS A 5 -13.71 15.85 -23.56
CA CYS A 5 -14.54 14.67 -23.38
C CYS A 5 -14.11 13.92 -22.12
N TYR A 6 -15.06 13.73 -21.21
CA TYR A 6 -14.87 12.93 -20.00
C TYR A 6 -15.76 11.69 -20.05
N CYS A 7 -15.18 10.53 -19.80
CA CYS A 7 -15.88 9.27 -19.61
C CYS A 7 -15.42 8.65 -18.29
N GLY A 8 -16.29 8.60 -17.29
CA GLY A 8 -15.94 8.10 -15.98
C GLY A 8 -17.04 8.29 -14.96
N GLN A 9 -16.69 8.04 -13.71
CA GLN A 9 -17.60 8.13 -12.58
C GLN A 9 -17.89 9.59 -12.19
N TRP A 10 -19.10 9.83 -11.68
CA TRP A 10 -19.57 11.13 -11.23
C TRP A 10 -20.19 10.99 -9.85
N GLN A 11 -19.93 11.97 -8.98
CA GLN A 11 -20.55 12.09 -7.67
C GLN A 11 -20.95 13.55 -7.45
N GLN A 12 -22.21 13.80 -7.08
CA GLN A 12 -22.72 15.16 -6.83
C GLN A 12 -22.38 16.16 -7.94
N ASN A 13 -22.56 15.74 -9.21
CA ASN A 13 -22.23 16.53 -10.40
C ASN A 13 -20.74 16.96 -10.50
N ARG A 14 -19.84 16.19 -9.89
CA ARG A 14 -18.38 16.34 -9.99
C ARG A 14 -17.76 15.05 -10.48
N ARG A 15 -16.70 15.15 -11.28
CA ARG A 15 -15.85 14.00 -11.64
C ARG A 15 -15.27 13.43 -10.35
N HIS A 16 -15.49 12.15 -10.13
CA HIS A 16 -15.09 11.44 -8.92
C HIS A 16 -14.83 9.98 -9.26
N GLY A 17 -13.91 9.31 -8.57
CA GLY A 17 -13.55 7.93 -8.85
C GLY A 17 -12.78 7.78 -10.16
N TYR A 18 -12.83 6.61 -10.79
CA TYR A 18 -12.02 6.34 -11.98
C TYR A 18 -12.62 6.94 -13.25
N GLY A 19 -11.79 7.57 -14.08
CA GLY A 19 -12.25 8.17 -15.33
C GLY A 19 -11.15 8.56 -16.31
N ARG A 20 -11.56 8.66 -17.57
CA ARG A 20 -10.74 9.09 -18.70
C ARG A 20 -11.16 10.47 -19.17
N MET A 21 -10.18 11.35 -19.34
CA MET A 21 -10.35 12.68 -19.94
C MET A 21 -9.52 12.78 -21.22
N VAL A 22 -10.12 13.32 -22.27
CA VAL A 22 -9.44 13.71 -23.52
C VAL A 22 -9.60 15.22 -23.67
N TYR A 23 -8.47 15.91 -23.78
CA TYR A 23 -8.42 17.36 -23.93
C TYR A 23 -8.39 17.76 -25.41
N PRO A 24 -8.77 19.01 -25.75
CA PRO A 24 -8.78 19.47 -27.14
C PRO A 24 -7.41 19.44 -27.84
N ASP A 25 -6.32 19.56 -27.08
CA ASP A 25 -4.94 19.49 -27.56
C ASP A 25 -4.48 18.06 -27.89
N GLY A 26 -5.33 17.05 -27.64
CA GLY A 26 -5.01 15.63 -27.84
C GLY A 26 -4.36 14.97 -26.63
N SER A 27 -4.03 15.72 -25.58
CA SER A 27 -3.58 15.13 -24.32
C SER A 27 -4.70 14.33 -23.67
N ARG A 28 -4.32 13.33 -22.87
CA ARG A 28 -5.25 12.41 -22.23
C ARG A 28 -4.84 12.11 -20.80
N TYR A 29 -5.83 12.03 -19.93
CA TYR A 29 -5.66 11.52 -18.58
C TYR A 29 -6.51 10.28 -18.37
N LEU A 30 -5.95 9.28 -17.70
CA LEU A 30 -6.65 8.07 -17.29
C LEU A 30 -6.26 7.78 -15.84
N GLY A 31 -7.21 7.86 -14.92
CA GLY A 31 -6.91 7.66 -13.50
C GLY A 31 -8.03 8.10 -12.59
N ASN A 32 -7.69 8.28 -11.32
CA ASN A 32 -8.62 8.63 -10.26
C ASN A 32 -8.90 10.14 -10.20
N TRP A 33 -10.12 10.47 -9.82
CA TRP A 33 -10.63 11.82 -9.69
C TRP A 33 -11.26 12.01 -8.31
N ALA A 34 -11.10 13.19 -7.74
CA ALA A 34 -11.83 13.63 -6.56
C ALA A 34 -12.24 15.08 -6.75
N ASN A 35 -13.53 15.39 -6.58
CA ASN A 35 -14.06 16.75 -6.64
C ASN A 35 -13.60 17.55 -7.87
N ASN A 36 -13.71 16.98 -9.08
CA ASN A 36 -13.26 17.59 -10.35
C ASN A 36 -11.74 17.74 -10.54
N ALA A 37 -10.92 17.22 -9.62
CA ALA A 37 -9.47 17.22 -9.74
C ALA A 37 -8.92 15.80 -9.94
N LYS A 38 -7.81 15.67 -10.68
CA LYS A 38 -7.00 14.43 -10.70
C LYS A 38 -6.45 14.20 -9.30
N ASP A 39 -6.70 13.03 -8.74
CA ASP A 39 -6.35 12.70 -7.35
C ASP A 39 -6.15 11.19 -7.18
N GLY A 40 -5.05 10.75 -6.58
CA GLY A 40 -4.64 9.35 -6.52
C GLY A 40 -3.84 8.90 -7.74
N GLN A 41 -3.80 7.59 -8.03
CA GLN A 41 -3.03 7.06 -9.16
C GLN A 41 -3.64 7.45 -10.51
N GLY A 42 -2.78 7.83 -11.48
CA GLY A 42 -3.21 8.07 -12.84
C GLY A 42 -2.09 8.32 -13.84
N ARG A 43 -2.42 8.09 -15.11
CA ARG A 43 -1.55 8.33 -16.27
C ARG A 43 -2.00 9.56 -17.04
N TYR A 44 -1.08 10.48 -17.30
CA TYR A 44 -1.26 11.58 -18.23
C TYR A 44 -0.35 11.39 -19.44
N THR A 45 -0.91 11.37 -20.64
CA THR A 45 -0.13 11.46 -21.89
C THR A 45 -0.32 12.87 -22.44
N TYR A 46 0.78 13.59 -22.61
CA TYR A 46 0.79 14.93 -23.15
C TYR A 46 0.66 14.90 -24.68
N ALA A 47 0.30 16.04 -25.27
CA ALA A 47 0.12 16.16 -26.71
C ALA A 47 1.41 15.92 -27.51
N ASP A 48 2.56 16.22 -26.89
CA ASP A 48 3.90 16.00 -27.46
C ASP A 48 4.35 14.51 -27.43
N GLY A 49 3.57 13.64 -26.78
CA GLY A 49 3.88 12.21 -26.63
C GLY A 49 4.62 11.86 -25.34
N SER A 50 5.09 12.85 -24.56
CA SER A 50 5.59 12.59 -23.21
C SER A 50 4.49 12.05 -22.31
N SER A 51 4.86 11.41 -21.19
CA SER A 51 3.87 10.86 -20.28
C SER A 51 4.30 10.88 -18.82
N TYR A 52 3.33 10.97 -17.93
CA TYR A 52 3.50 10.78 -16.50
C TYR A 52 2.58 9.66 -16.02
N ASP A 53 3.15 8.66 -15.36
CA ASP A 53 2.45 7.59 -14.65
C ASP A 53 2.75 7.74 -13.15
N GLY A 54 1.77 8.05 -12.32
CA GLY A 54 2.03 8.17 -10.88
C GLY A 54 0.90 8.79 -10.09
N MET A 55 1.26 9.24 -8.89
CA MET A 55 0.33 9.83 -7.93
C MET A 55 0.00 11.30 -8.28
N TRP A 56 -1.26 11.66 -8.06
CA TRP A 56 -1.80 13.00 -8.26
C TRP A 56 -2.45 13.48 -6.97
N VAL A 57 -2.33 14.78 -6.68
CA VAL A 57 -3.08 15.44 -5.61
C VAL A 57 -3.58 16.77 -6.15
N ALA A 58 -4.90 16.98 -6.13
CA ALA A 58 -5.52 18.24 -6.56
C ALA A 58 -5.00 18.77 -7.92
N ASN A 59 -4.98 17.91 -8.96
CA ASN A 59 -4.46 18.17 -10.32
C ASN A 59 -2.94 18.28 -10.47
N GLN A 60 -2.15 18.12 -9.42
CA GLN A 60 -0.70 18.24 -9.48
C GLN A 60 -0.03 16.86 -9.36
N LYS A 61 1.04 16.62 -10.13
CA LYS A 61 1.89 15.43 -9.96
C LYS A 61 2.48 15.50 -8.56
N HIS A 62 2.32 14.44 -7.78
CA HIS A 62 2.71 14.42 -6.37
C HIS A 62 3.05 13.00 -5.94
N GLY A 63 3.94 12.81 -4.95
CA GLY A 63 4.33 11.47 -4.54
C GLY A 63 5.11 10.74 -5.65
N HIS A 64 5.16 9.41 -5.59
CA HIS A 64 5.96 8.63 -6.53
C HIS A 64 5.33 8.63 -7.93
N GLY A 65 6.15 8.80 -8.96
CA GLY A 65 5.75 8.58 -10.35
C GLY A 65 6.92 8.30 -11.29
N VAL A 66 6.58 8.10 -12.55
CA VAL A 66 7.49 7.92 -13.68
C VAL A 66 7.12 8.95 -14.74
N TYR A 67 8.05 9.80 -15.11
CA TYR A 67 7.93 10.72 -16.24
C TYR A 67 8.77 10.20 -17.40
N ARG A 68 8.17 10.02 -18.58
CA ARG A 68 8.87 9.66 -19.82
C ARG A 68 8.87 10.85 -20.75
N PHE A 69 10.06 11.27 -21.14
CA PHE A 69 10.27 12.41 -22.03
C PHE A 69 10.17 11.97 -23.49
N THR A 70 9.99 12.95 -24.39
CA THR A 70 9.93 12.72 -25.83
C THR A 70 11.28 12.33 -26.42
N ASP A 71 12.39 12.69 -25.76
CA ASP A 71 13.76 12.36 -26.19
C ASP A 71 14.17 10.91 -25.85
N GLY A 72 13.29 10.14 -25.20
CA GLY A 72 13.54 8.77 -24.76
C GLY A 72 14.15 8.66 -23.36
N SER A 73 14.52 9.77 -22.73
CA SER A 73 14.91 9.77 -21.31
C SER A 73 13.70 9.54 -20.40
N SER A 74 13.94 9.12 -19.16
CA SER A 74 12.88 8.96 -18.17
C SER A 74 13.34 9.28 -16.76
N TYR A 75 12.44 9.86 -15.97
CA TYR A 75 12.65 10.11 -14.55
C TYR A 75 11.72 9.23 -13.73
N VAL A 76 12.28 8.55 -12.72
CA VAL A 76 11.56 7.71 -11.77
C VAL A 76 11.82 8.24 -10.36
N GLY A 77 10.75 8.63 -9.65
CA GLY A 77 10.85 8.93 -8.24
C GLY A 77 9.85 9.95 -7.74
N THR A 78 10.37 10.83 -6.89
CA THR A 78 9.78 11.96 -6.19
C THR A 78 9.12 13.09 -6.98
N PHE A 79 7.80 13.30 -6.88
CA PHE A 79 7.14 14.53 -7.34
C PHE A 79 6.54 15.33 -6.17
N TYR A 80 6.64 16.65 -6.23
CA TYR A 80 5.91 17.56 -5.34
C TYR A 80 5.46 18.79 -6.13
N ASN A 81 4.15 19.01 -6.18
CA ASN A 81 3.53 20.14 -6.89
C ASN A 81 4.02 20.29 -8.34
N ASN A 82 4.09 19.16 -9.05
CA ASN A 82 4.59 19.02 -10.42
C ASN A 82 6.11 18.95 -10.62
N ASP A 83 6.92 19.34 -9.62
CA ASP A 83 8.38 19.34 -9.73
C ASP A 83 8.97 17.97 -9.35
N PHE A 84 10.06 17.58 -10.02
CA PHE A 84 10.94 16.53 -9.52
C PHE A 84 11.60 16.95 -8.20
N VAL A 85 11.77 16.00 -7.29
CA VAL A 85 12.38 16.25 -5.97
C VAL A 85 13.63 15.40 -5.78
N SER A 86 13.48 14.09 -5.86
CA SER A 86 14.56 13.13 -5.66
C SER A 86 14.22 11.87 -6.44
N GLY A 87 15.19 11.27 -7.11
CA GLY A 87 14.90 10.12 -7.96
C GLY A 87 16.06 9.77 -8.88
N GLU A 88 15.73 8.91 -9.83
CA GLU A 88 16.61 8.44 -10.88
C GLU A 88 16.18 9.07 -12.21
N TRP A 89 17.10 9.73 -12.90
CA TRP A 89 16.93 10.17 -14.27
C TRP A 89 17.77 9.29 -15.19
N GLN A 90 17.11 8.43 -15.96
CA GLN A 90 17.70 7.63 -17.01
C GLN A 90 17.83 8.49 -18.26
N LEU A 91 19.06 8.70 -18.74
CA LEU A 91 19.31 9.51 -19.93
C LEU A 91 18.86 8.76 -21.18
N ALA A 92 18.58 9.51 -22.24
CA ALA A 92 18.14 8.98 -23.54
C ALA A 92 19.13 7.97 -24.16
N ASN A 93 20.40 8.00 -23.75
CA ASN A 93 21.40 7.03 -24.19
C ASN A 93 21.16 5.61 -23.65
N GLY A 94 20.29 5.42 -22.66
CA GLY A 94 19.94 4.14 -22.04
C GLY A 94 21.05 3.48 -21.21
N THR A 95 22.26 4.05 -21.21
CA THR A 95 23.44 3.49 -20.52
C THR A 95 23.80 4.29 -19.27
N SER A 96 23.44 5.57 -19.23
CA SER A 96 23.75 6.45 -18.12
C SER A 96 22.49 6.84 -17.37
N ARG A 97 22.58 6.85 -16.05
CA ARG A 97 21.51 7.38 -15.18
C ARG A 97 22.09 8.22 -14.06
N TYR A 98 21.40 9.30 -13.72
CA TYR A 98 21.71 10.16 -12.59
C TYR A 98 20.77 9.82 -11.43
N VAL A 99 21.31 9.71 -10.22
CA VAL A 99 20.56 9.44 -9.00
C VAL A 99 20.86 10.58 -8.01
N GLY A 100 19.86 11.39 -7.66
CA GLY A 100 20.09 12.55 -6.79
C GLY A 100 18.86 13.44 -6.62
N ASN A 101 19.10 14.71 -6.25
CA ASN A 101 18.04 15.70 -6.04
C ASN A 101 17.80 16.55 -7.29
N PHE A 102 16.60 17.10 -7.35
CA PHE A 102 16.14 17.95 -8.43
C PHE A 102 15.41 19.18 -7.88
N GLU A 103 15.51 20.28 -8.61
CA GLU A 103 14.75 21.51 -8.38
C GLU A 103 14.31 22.08 -9.72
N LYS A 104 13.00 22.33 -9.89
CA LYS A 104 12.40 22.75 -11.17
C LYS A 104 12.86 21.86 -12.32
N ASP A 105 12.83 20.55 -12.08
CA ASP A 105 13.19 19.49 -13.02
C ASP A 105 14.67 19.46 -13.45
N VAL A 106 15.56 20.19 -12.75
CA VAL A 106 17.01 20.21 -13.00
C VAL A 106 17.78 19.57 -11.83
N PRO A 107 18.81 18.75 -12.07
CA PRO A 107 19.68 18.21 -11.02
C PRO A 107 20.33 19.28 -10.14
N VAL A 108 20.32 19.07 -8.81
CA VAL A 108 20.92 19.97 -7.82
C VAL A 108 21.58 19.20 -6.67
N GLY A 109 22.60 19.80 -6.05
CA GLY A 109 23.24 19.24 -4.85
C GLY A 109 23.95 17.92 -5.14
N SER A 110 24.02 17.04 -4.14
CA SER A 110 24.70 15.74 -4.27
C SER A 110 23.92 14.75 -5.13
N GLY A 111 24.66 13.96 -5.91
CA GLY A 111 24.12 12.83 -6.64
C GLY A 111 25.21 11.90 -7.13
N VAL A 112 24.82 10.92 -7.94
CA VAL A 112 25.71 9.92 -8.53
C VAL A 112 25.29 9.65 -9.97
N PHE A 113 26.25 9.65 -10.89
CA PHE A 113 26.07 9.04 -12.20
C PHE A 113 26.45 7.57 -12.16
N ILE A 114 25.60 6.74 -12.75
CA ILE A 114 25.82 5.32 -12.97
C ILE A 114 25.90 5.10 -14.47
N HIS A 115 27.06 4.69 -14.95
CA HIS A 115 27.32 4.40 -16.35
C HIS A 115 27.45 2.89 -16.55
N ARG A 116 26.57 2.29 -17.35
CA ARG A 116 26.71 0.90 -17.79
C ARG A 116 27.79 0.79 -18.85
N CYS A 117 28.80 -0.03 -18.60
CA CYS A 117 29.99 -0.14 -19.42
C CYS A 117 29.85 -1.22 -20.53
N GLY A 118 29.08 -0.92 -21.58
CA GLY A 118 29.04 -1.74 -22.82
C GLY A 118 28.66 -3.22 -22.61
N GLU A 119 29.09 -4.09 -23.54
CA GLU A 119 28.77 -5.53 -23.57
C GLU A 119 29.30 -6.33 -22.36
N LYS A 120 30.20 -5.75 -21.56
CA LYS A 120 30.70 -6.39 -20.34
C LYS A 120 29.84 -6.00 -19.16
N ALA A 121 29.47 -6.99 -18.34
CA ALA A 121 28.75 -6.75 -17.10
C ALA A 121 29.60 -5.88 -16.15
N GLY A 122 29.18 -4.62 -15.96
CA GLY A 122 29.80 -3.70 -15.01
C GLY A 122 29.18 -2.31 -15.08
N ALA A 123 28.96 -1.68 -13.92
CA ALA A 123 28.57 -0.29 -13.80
C ALA A 123 29.72 0.52 -13.19
N TYR A 124 30.09 1.62 -13.85
CA TYR A 124 30.98 2.63 -13.30
C TYR A 124 30.16 3.69 -12.56
N LEU A 125 30.59 4.07 -11.36
CA LEU A 125 29.93 5.05 -10.50
C LEU A 125 30.79 6.31 -10.39
N GLU A 126 30.17 7.46 -10.59
CA GLU A 126 30.78 8.77 -10.41
C GLU A 126 29.93 9.57 -9.42
N GLU A 127 30.43 9.73 -8.20
CA GLU A 127 29.80 10.60 -7.21
C GLU A 127 30.21 12.06 -7.45
N GLY A 128 29.34 13.00 -7.11
CA GLY A 128 29.63 14.41 -7.32
C GLY A 128 28.49 15.31 -6.87
N THR A 129 28.62 16.59 -7.20
CA THR A 129 27.61 17.61 -6.85
C THR A 129 27.30 18.52 -8.03
N PHE A 130 26.04 18.90 -8.20
CA PHE A 130 25.66 19.99 -9.09
C PHE A 130 25.84 21.34 -8.39
N GLN A 131 26.74 22.16 -8.94
CA GLN A 131 26.98 23.54 -8.50
C GLN A 131 26.69 24.49 -9.67
N SER A 132 25.79 25.45 -9.45
CA SER A 132 25.39 26.43 -10.47
C SER A 132 25.00 25.80 -11.82
N GLY A 133 24.26 24.68 -11.77
CA GLY A 133 23.79 23.95 -12.95
C GLY A 133 24.85 23.10 -13.66
N LYS A 134 26.07 22.96 -13.12
CA LYS A 134 27.14 22.14 -13.68
C LYS A 134 27.53 21.02 -12.72
N TRP A 135 27.72 19.82 -13.27
CA TRP A 135 28.22 18.68 -12.52
C TRP A 135 29.70 18.87 -12.15
N GLN A 136 30.02 18.67 -10.88
CA GLN A 136 31.37 18.65 -10.34
C GLN A 136 31.64 17.25 -9.77
N PRO A 137 32.47 16.43 -10.47
CA PRO A 137 32.84 15.10 -9.99
C PRO A 137 33.55 15.19 -8.64
N GLY A 138 33.18 14.33 -7.69
CA GLY A 138 33.90 14.10 -6.45
C GLY A 138 35.26 13.44 -6.74
N ALA A 139 36.26 13.68 -5.88
CA ALA A 139 37.59 13.11 -6.07
C ALA A 139 37.51 11.57 -6.13
N ILE A 140 37.99 11.00 -7.24
CA ILE A 140 37.87 9.57 -7.62
C ILE A 140 38.65 8.62 -6.68
N LYS A 141 39.30 9.12 -5.61
CA LYS A 141 39.96 8.29 -4.60
C LYS A 141 39.80 8.84 -3.18
N GLY A 142 39.20 8.02 -2.32
CA GLY A 142 39.72 7.71 -0.98
C GLY A 142 39.37 8.63 0.20
N SER A 143 39.02 9.89 0.02
CA SER A 143 38.51 10.69 1.14
C SER A 143 37.81 11.95 0.66
N THR A 144 36.51 11.88 0.40
CA THR A 144 35.71 13.11 0.40
C THR A 144 35.62 13.59 1.84
N LYS A 145 36.24 14.75 2.14
CA LYS A 145 36.02 15.51 3.40
C LYS A 145 34.56 15.92 3.60
N PHE A 146 33.73 15.72 2.57
CA PHE A 146 32.30 15.96 2.57
C PHE A 146 31.56 14.65 2.72
N VAL A 147 30.78 14.53 3.78
CA VAL A 147 29.75 13.49 3.87
C VAL A 147 28.66 13.87 2.87
N PRO A 148 28.45 13.11 1.78
CA PRO A 148 27.40 13.42 0.82
C PRO A 148 26.05 13.33 1.53
N HIS A 149 25.27 14.40 1.43
CA HIS A 149 23.90 14.45 1.93
C HIS A 149 22.96 14.88 0.79
N LEU A 150 21.72 14.42 0.87
CA LEU A 150 20.64 14.85 0.00
C LEU A 150 19.85 15.98 0.65
N GLU A 151 19.45 16.98 -0.12
CA GLU A 151 18.67 18.10 0.37
C GLU A 151 17.18 17.82 0.18
N LEU A 152 16.49 17.44 1.26
CA LEU A 152 15.06 17.12 1.24
C LEU A 152 14.22 18.40 1.26
N ARG A 153 13.14 18.42 0.47
CA ARG A 153 12.16 19.52 0.48
C ARG A 153 11.33 19.47 1.77
N ALA A 154 11.31 20.57 2.52
CA ALA A 154 10.55 20.76 3.75
C ALA A 154 9.82 22.11 3.69
N PRO A 155 8.79 22.25 2.82
CA PRO A 155 8.31 23.53 2.30
C PRO A 155 7.69 24.44 3.37
N ARG A 156 7.28 23.87 4.49
CA ARG A 156 6.63 24.58 5.59
C ARG A 156 7.61 24.91 6.73
N MET A 157 8.89 24.56 6.59
CA MET A 157 9.96 24.94 7.51
C MET A 157 10.65 26.22 7.04
N LYS A 158 11.27 26.95 7.97
CA LYS A 158 11.97 28.21 7.67
C LYS A 158 13.07 28.05 6.62
N ALA A 159 13.87 26.98 6.73
CA ALA A 159 14.94 26.68 5.79
C ALA A 159 14.44 26.15 4.43
N GLN A 160 13.17 25.74 4.33
CA GLN A 160 12.54 25.08 3.16
C GLN A 160 13.19 23.78 2.67
N ARG A 161 14.44 23.51 3.07
CA ARG A 161 15.19 22.28 2.81
C ARG A 161 15.95 21.84 4.05
N VAL A 162 16.13 20.53 4.19
CA VAL A 162 16.89 19.91 5.28
C VAL A 162 17.82 18.82 4.73
N PRO A 163 19.07 18.75 5.19
CA PRO A 163 20.00 17.72 4.78
C PRO A 163 19.61 16.35 5.35
N LEU A 164 19.68 15.32 4.51
CA LEU A 164 19.57 13.89 4.84
C LEU A 164 20.91 13.21 4.54
N GLY A 165 21.55 12.66 5.57
CA GLY A 165 22.79 11.91 5.44
C GLY A 165 22.80 10.67 6.33
N PHE A 166 23.81 9.81 6.20
CA PHE A 166 23.96 8.67 7.11
C PHE A 166 24.48 9.13 8.48
N SER A 167 24.02 8.45 9.55
CA SER A 167 24.67 8.55 10.85
C SER A 167 26.05 7.88 10.81
N ALA A 168 26.90 8.20 11.78
CA ALA A 168 28.21 7.54 11.94
C ALA A 168 28.08 6.01 12.16
N ASP A 169 26.92 5.55 12.63
CA ASP A 169 26.63 4.15 12.93
C ASP A 169 26.09 3.39 11.71
N CYS A 170 25.74 4.10 10.63
CA CYS A 170 25.11 3.55 9.41
C CYS A 170 26.11 3.54 8.24
N ASN A 171 27.13 2.68 8.35
CA ASN A 171 28.24 2.61 7.38
C ASN A 171 27.99 1.60 6.24
N GLY A 172 28.66 1.79 5.10
CA GLY A 172 28.65 0.84 3.98
C GLY A 172 27.50 1.02 2.98
N HIS A 173 26.69 2.06 3.14
CA HIS A 173 25.61 2.41 2.22
C HIS A 173 26.06 3.42 1.15
N THR A 174 25.30 3.48 0.06
CA THR A 174 25.58 4.33 -1.11
C THR A 174 24.66 5.54 -1.17
N THR A 175 25.00 6.54 -1.99
CA THR A 175 24.08 7.65 -2.30
C THR A 175 22.76 7.15 -2.92
N THR A 176 22.77 6.00 -3.59
CA THR A 176 21.53 5.34 -4.07
C THR A 176 20.61 4.97 -2.91
N ASP A 177 21.16 4.45 -1.80
CA ASP A 177 20.39 4.13 -0.59
C ASP A 177 19.81 5.40 0.06
N LEU A 178 20.56 6.52 0.06
CA LEU A 178 20.03 7.82 0.50
C LEU A 178 18.87 8.27 -0.39
N VAL A 179 18.94 8.09 -1.71
CA VAL A 179 17.85 8.46 -2.62
C VAL A 179 16.62 7.58 -2.38
N ARG A 180 16.82 6.29 -2.10
CA ARG A 180 15.71 5.40 -1.70
C ARG A 180 15.07 5.86 -0.38
N ALA A 181 15.87 6.23 0.62
CA ALA A 181 15.37 6.81 1.87
C ALA A 181 14.62 8.14 1.64
N ALA A 182 15.16 9.04 0.80
CA ALA A 182 14.52 10.31 0.44
C ALA A 182 13.18 10.14 -0.32
N ASN A 183 13.05 9.05 -1.09
CA ASN A 183 11.84 8.68 -1.80
C ASN A 183 10.87 7.86 -0.96
N TYR A 184 11.25 7.51 0.27
CA TYR A 184 10.42 6.73 1.16
C TYR A 184 9.22 7.54 1.63
N ALA A 185 8.01 7.12 1.21
CA ALA A 185 6.79 7.87 1.48
C ALA A 185 6.53 8.13 2.98
N PRO A 186 6.84 7.20 3.92
CA PRO A 186 6.77 7.48 5.36
C PRO A 186 7.64 8.66 5.82
N LEU A 187 8.86 8.78 5.30
CA LEU A 187 9.75 9.90 5.65
C LEU A 187 9.16 11.24 5.23
N ARG A 188 8.59 11.31 4.02
CA ARG A 188 7.95 12.53 3.50
C ARG A 188 6.76 12.95 4.33
N ARG A 189 5.87 12.00 4.64
CA ARG A 189 4.71 12.26 5.51
C ARG A 189 5.14 12.72 6.89
N TRP A 190 6.23 12.17 7.42
CA TRP A 190 6.78 12.60 8.70
C TRP A 190 7.32 14.03 8.64
N ILE A 191 8.12 14.39 7.62
CA ILE A 191 8.59 15.78 7.40
C ILE A 191 7.42 16.75 7.28
N ASP A 192 6.40 16.42 6.49
CA ASP A 192 5.21 17.26 6.33
C ASP A 192 4.43 17.42 7.65
N ALA A 193 4.40 16.38 8.50
CA ALA A 193 3.74 16.41 9.80
C ALA A 193 4.51 17.21 10.86
N LEU A 194 5.82 17.39 10.71
CA LEU A 194 6.64 18.25 11.58
C LEU A 194 6.40 19.75 11.35
N THR A 195 5.50 20.11 10.43
CA THR A 195 5.12 21.50 10.23
C THR A 195 4.41 22.07 11.46
N PRO A 196 4.89 23.17 12.05
CA PRO A 196 4.17 23.85 13.12
C PRO A 196 2.84 24.42 12.60
N THR A 197 1.73 24.12 13.27
CA THR A 197 0.49 24.93 13.15
C THR A 197 0.70 26.26 13.86
N ALA A 198 -0.05 27.30 13.48
CA ALA A 198 0.07 28.65 14.06
C ALA A 198 -0.07 28.70 15.60
N GLU A 199 -0.66 27.64 16.18
CA GLU A 199 -0.95 27.43 17.61
C GLU A 199 0.01 26.44 18.32
N ASP A 200 1.04 25.90 17.66
CA ASP A 200 1.93 24.89 18.28
C ASP A 200 2.85 25.50 19.36
N PRO A 201 2.81 25.01 20.62
CA PRO A 201 3.69 25.45 21.70
C PRO A 201 5.18 25.16 21.49
N ARG A 202 5.55 24.36 20.47
CA ARG A 202 6.96 24.14 20.04
C ARG A 202 7.55 25.31 19.24
N ARG A 203 6.96 26.52 19.33
CA ARG A 203 7.57 27.78 18.85
C ARG A 203 8.98 27.92 19.43
N GLY A 204 9.99 27.57 18.64
CA GLY A 204 11.40 27.64 19.02
C GLY A 204 12.22 26.43 18.62
N VAL A 205 11.63 25.32 18.16
CA VAL A 205 12.39 24.12 17.80
C VAL A 205 12.46 23.95 16.27
N GLU A 206 13.66 23.95 15.69
CA GLU A 206 13.90 23.86 14.23
C GLU A 206 14.61 22.56 13.85
N LEU A 207 14.08 21.82 12.87
CA LEU A 207 14.78 20.67 12.25
C LEU A 207 15.90 21.19 11.34
N LYS A 208 17.15 20.86 11.67
CA LYS A 208 18.34 21.23 10.89
C LYS A 208 18.88 20.11 10.01
N GLY A 209 18.43 18.88 10.21
CA GLY A 209 18.87 17.75 9.41
C GLY A 209 18.27 16.44 9.90
N ILE A 210 18.49 15.38 9.13
CA ILE A 210 18.01 14.03 9.41
C ILE A 210 19.17 13.07 9.15
N GLU A 211 19.51 12.27 10.15
CA GLU A 211 20.49 11.19 10.00
C GLU A 211 19.75 9.88 9.75
N VAL A 212 20.13 9.12 8.73
CA VAL A 212 19.67 7.75 8.50
C VAL A 212 20.50 6.81 9.36
N CYS A 213 19.83 6.07 10.23
CA CYS A 213 20.47 5.17 11.19
C CYS A 213 20.39 3.69 10.77
N ALA A 214 19.33 3.30 10.05
CA ALA A 214 19.19 1.96 9.50
C ALA A 214 18.20 1.94 8.33
N LEU A 215 18.42 1.04 7.37
CA LEU A 215 17.52 0.74 6.26
C LEU A 215 17.23 -0.75 6.27
N SER A 216 15.97 -1.13 6.03
CA SER A 216 15.60 -2.53 5.79
C SER A 216 14.79 -2.65 4.52
N TYR A 217 15.16 -3.63 3.70
CA TYR A 217 14.55 -3.91 2.41
C TYR A 217 13.65 -5.14 2.51
N ASP A 218 12.76 -5.31 1.53
CA ASP A 218 12.01 -6.55 1.34
C ASP A 218 12.93 -7.72 0.94
N GLY A 219 12.37 -8.93 0.84
CA GLY A 219 13.13 -10.16 0.56
C GLY A 219 13.93 -10.12 -0.74
N ASP A 220 13.46 -9.33 -1.73
CA ASP A 220 14.11 -9.16 -3.03
C ASP A 220 15.16 -8.02 -3.01
N GLY A 221 15.26 -7.25 -1.92
CA GLY A 221 16.24 -6.17 -1.76
C GLY A 221 15.96 -4.91 -2.61
N GLU A 222 14.79 -4.84 -3.26
CA GLU A 222 14.47 -3.75 -4.19
C GLU A 222 13.70 -2.62 -3.51
N ARG A 223 12.83 -2.95 -2.54
CA ARG A 223 11.94 -1.97 -1.91
C ARG A 223 12.32 -1.74 -0.46
N LEU A 224 12.55 -0.48 -0.11
CA LEU A 224 12.72 -0.07 1.28
C LEU A 224 11.39 -0.27 2.03
N VAL A 225 11.39 -1.09 3.07
CA VAL A 225 10.19 -1.42 3.87
C VAL A 225 10.19 -0.76 5.25
N GLU A 226 11.37 -0.45 5.78
CA GLU A 226 11.56 0.21 7.07
C GLU A 226 12.76 1.16 7.01
N LEU A 227 12.61 2.34 7.61
CA LEU A 227 13.65 3.34 7.71
C LEU A 227 13.73 3.87 9.14
N ARG A 228 14.91 3.81 9.75
CA ARG A 228 15.18 4.40 11.07
C ARG A 228 15.97 5.68 10.89
N VAL A 229 15.45 6.80 11.41
CA VAL A 229 16.11 8.11 11.28
C VAL A 229 16.29 8.79 12.63
N ARG A 230 17.25 9.71 12.73
CA ARG A 230 17.46 10.56 13.89
C ARG A 230 17.29 12.03 13.46
N PRO A 231 16.29 12.75 13.98
CA PRO A 231 16.15 14.17 13.71
C PRO A 231 17.27 14.97 14.40
N ILE A 232 17.91 15.88 13.66
CA ILE A 232 18.81 16.89 14.22
C ILE A 232 17.97 18.15 14.45
N VAL A 233 17.69 18.45 15.71
CA VAL A 233 16.82 19.57 16.08
C VAL A 233 17.58 20.58 16.94
N VAL A 234 17.31 21.86 16.74
CA VAL A 234 17.91 22.97 17.49
C VAL A 234 16.83 23.83 18.15
N ASP A 235 17.17 24.49 19.26
CA ASP A 235 16.32 25.53 19.86
C ASP A 235 16.37 26.86 19.09
N ALA A 236 15.71 27.89 19.62
CA ALA A 236 15.57 29.20 18.98
C ALA A 236 16.92 29.91 18.86
N GLU A 237 17.85 29.58 19.74
CA GLU A 237 19.22 30.07 19.79
C GLU A 237 20.18 29.22 18.93
N GLY A 238 19.68 28.16 18.28
CA GLY A 238 20.46 27.30 17.37
C GLY A 238 21.28 26.22 18.07
N LYS A 239 21.10 26.01 19.38
CA LYS A 239 21.78 24.96 20.13
C LYS A 239 21.07 23.62 19.90
N ARG A 240 21.86 22.59 19.58
CA ARG A 240 21.37 21.23 19.34
C ARG A 240 20.67 20.70 20.59
N LEU A 241 19.39 20.39 20.45
CA LEU A 241 18.60 19.72 21.47
C LEU A 241 18.94 18.22 21.40
N ARG A 242 19.48 17.69 22.50
CA ARG A 242 19.73 16.25 22.65
C ARG A 242 18.59 15.67 23.49
N GLY A 243 17.80 14.76 22.92
CA GLY A 243 16.82 13.98 23.68
C GLY A 243 17.49 13.17 24.80
N ARG A 244 16.72 12.67 25.78
CA ARG A 244 17.24 11.71 26.76
C ARG A 244 17.46 10.38 26.05
N GLY A 245 18.67 10.17 25.53
CA GLY A 245 19.04 8.97 24.75
C GLY A 245 19.04 9.23 23.25
N GLU A 246 19.68 8.33 22.50
CA GLU A 246 19.77 8.31 21.04
C GLU A 246 18.39 8.04 20.37
N GLU A 247 17.39 8.87 20.67
CA GLU A 247 16.02 8.71 20.18
C GLU A 247 16.03 8.70 18.65
N THR A 248 15.63 7.56 18.10
CA THR A 248 15.44 7.36 16.66
C THR A 248 13.95 7.20 16.37
N VAL A 249 13.54 7.68 15.20
CA VAL A 249 12.18 7.58 14.69
C VAL A 249 12.13 6.41 13.73
N LEU A 250 11.21 5.49 14.00
CA LEU A 250 10.91 4.39 13.09
C LEU A 250 9.84 4.82 12.07
N LEU A 251 10.19 4.74 10.80
CA LEU A 251 9.32 5.07 9.68
C LEU A 251 8.97 3.79 8.93
N LYS A 252 7.67 3.52 8.82
CA LYS A 252 7.12 2.40 8.05
C LYS A 252 5.89 2.81 7.25
N GLU A 253 5.57 2.10 6.17
CA GLU A 253 4.32 2.33 5.43
C GLU A 253 3.09 2.07 6.32
N PRO A 254 1.96 2.77 6.10
CA PRO A 254 0.76 2.57 6.89
C PRO A 254 0.24 1.17 6.59
N ALA A 255 0.09 0.36 7.64
CA ALA A 255 -0.56 -0.93 7.53
C ALA A 255 -2.05 -0.76 7.83
N ALA A 256 -2.91 -1.25 6.95
CA ALA A 256 -4.29 -1.51 7.31
C ALA A 256 -4.39 -2.96 7.74
N ARG A 257 -5.13 -3.23 8.81
CA ARG A 257 -5.47 -4.58 9.25
C ARG A 257 -6.95 -4.80 9.08
N LEU A 258 -7.35 -5.99 8.65
CA LEU A 258 -8.75 -6.32 8.44
C LEU A 258 -9.27 -7.21 9.58
N PHE A 259 -10.28 -6.70 10.29
CA PHE A 259 -11.07 -7.44 11.24
C PHE A 259 -12.27 -8.04 10.51
N THR A 260 -12.17 -9.31 10.13
CA THR A 260 -13.24 -10.06 9.47
C THR A 260 -14.10 -10.76 10.52
N LEU A 261 -15.26 -10.20 10.83
CA LEU A 261 -16.25 -10.76 11.74
C LEU A 261 -17.23 -11.65 10.97
N LEU A 262 -17.28 -12.93 11.31
CA LEU A 262 -18.19 -13.91 10.74
C LEU A 262 -19.33 -14.19 11.73
N GLU A 263 -20.55 -13.81 11.35
CA GLU A 263 -21.74 -14.01 12.15
C GLU A 263 -22.62 -15.11 11.56
N SER A 264 -23.30 -15.86 12.41
CA SER A 264 -24.34 -16.79 11.94
C SER A 264 -25.59 -16.00 11.51
N ALA A 265 -26.32 -16.51 10.52
CA ALA A 265 -27.60 -15.94 10.11
C ALA A 265 -28.58 -15.86 11.31
N ALA A 266 -29.47 -14.86 11.27
CA ALA A 266 -30.39 -14.54 12.37
C ALA A 266 -31.17 -15.77 12.87
N GLY A 267 -31.09 -16.04 14.18
CA GLY A 267 -31.77 -17.16 14.86
C GLY A 267 -30.84 -18.27 15.39
N SER A 268 -29.55 -18.23 15.08
CA SER A 268 -28.54 -19.17 15.59
C SER A 268 -27.72 -18.53 16.73
N ALA A 269 -27.64 -19.21 17.88
CA ALA A 269 -26.83 -18.78 19.04
C ALA A 269 -25.32 -19.06 18.86
N ALA A 270 -24.85 -19.33 17.63
CA ALA A 270 -23.46 -19.62 17.36
C ALA A 270 -22.57 -18.41 17.66
N GLU A 271 -21.46 -18.66 18.34
CA GLU A 271 -20.47 -17.64 18.66
C GLU A 271 -19.86 -17.08 17.37
N PRO A 272 -19.72 -15.75 17.22
CA PRO A 272 -19.10 -15.18 16.04
C PRO A 272 -17.61 -15.53 16.00
N LEU A 273 -17.10 -15.73 14.79
CA LEU A 273 -15.70 -16.04 14.54
C LEU A 273 -14.98 -14.83 13.98
N VAL A 274 -13.68 -14.75 14.25
CA VAL A 274 -12.76 -13.75 13.73
C VAL A 274 -11.66 -14.46 12.96
N VAL A 275 -11.37 -13.99 11.75
CA VAL A 275 -10.25 -14.52 10.96
C VAL A 275 -8.95 -13.85 11.39
N LEU A 276 -8.00 -14.64 11.88
CA LEU A 276 -6.66 -14.20 12.26
C LEU A 276 -5.61 -14.82 11.34
N GLU A 277 -4.51 -14.09 11.16
CA GLU A 277 -3.27 -14.59 10.61
C GLU A 277 -2.42 -15.17 11.74
N ARG A 278 -1.93 -16.40 11.58
CA ARG A 278 -0.92 -17.05 12.40
C ARG A 278 0.38 -17.10 11.60
N ALA A 279 1.34 -16.24 11.94
CA ALA A 279 2.56 -16.09 11.16
C ALA A 279 3.77 -15.81 12.05
N LEU A 280 4.97 -16.04 11.51
CA LEU A 280 6.23 -15.82 12.24
C LEU A 280 6.33 -14.38 12.76
N GLN A 281 6.84 -14.26 13.98
CA GLN A 281 7.20 -12.98 14.60
C GLN A 281 8.71 -12.76 14.46
N PHE A 282 9.11 -12.01 13.44
CA PHE A 282 10.53 -11.76 13.11
C PHE A 282 11.34 -11.06 14.21
N VAL A 283 10.69 -10.50 15.24
CA VAL A 283 11.33 -9.82 16.39
C VAL A 283 11.36 -10.71 17.64
N SER A 284 10.91 -11.96 17.54
CA SER A 284 10.95 -12.92 18.64
C SER A 284 12.38 -13.47 18.84
N PRO A 285 12.84 -13.66 20.08
CA PRO A 285 14.08 -14.41 20.37
C PRO A 285 14.02 -15.87 19.89
N ASP A 286 12.81 -16.42 19.79
CA ASP A 286 12.52 -17.73 19.23
C ASP A 286 12.14 -17.59 17.74
N ALA A 287 12.99 -18.14 16.87
CA ALA A 287 12.86 -18.04 15.42
C ALA A 287 11.62 -18.76 14.86
N GLU A 288 11.05 -19.71 15.60
CA GLU A 288 9.86 -20.47 15.21
C GLU A 288 8.58 -19.92 15.89
N HIS A 289 8.68 -18.78 16.59
CA HIS A 289 7.55 -18.21 17.30
C HIS A 289 6.49 -17.68 16.33
N LEU A 290 5.30 -18.29 16.37
CA LEU A 290 4.14 -17.88 15.61
C LEU A 290 3.21 -17.01 16.46
N GLN A 291 2.83 -15.86 15.92
CA GLN A 291 1.92 -14.92 16.56
C GLN A 291 0.57 -14.90 15.83
N HIS A 292 -0.53 -14.90 16.59
CA HIS A 292 -1.87 -14.62 16.06
C HIS A 292 -2.10 -13.12 16.02
N ARG A 293 -2.45 -12.58 14.86
CA ARG A 293 -2.71 -11.14 14.65
C ARG A 293 -3.77 -10.94 13.57
N LEU A 294 -4.35 -9.74 13.52
CA LEU A 294 -5.18 -9.35 12.38
C LEU A 294 -4.34 -9.31 11.10
N PRO A 295 -4.84 -9.89 9.99
CA PRO A 295 -4.14 -9.89 8.72
C PRO A 295 -3.96 -8.48 8.17
N VAL A 296 -2.78 -8.21 7.60
CA VAL A 296 -2.50 -6.97 6.89
C VAL A 296 -3.17 -6.99 5.52
N VAL A 297 -3.80 -5.87 5.17
CA VAL A 297 -4.48 -5.66 3.89
C VAL A 297 -4.01 -4.38 3.22
N GLU A 298 -4.13 -4.36 1.91
CA GLU A 298 -3.88 -3.18 1.09
C GLU A 298 -5.20 -2.44 0.90
N VAL A 299 -5.19 -1.12 1.08
CA VAL A 299 -6.36 -0.27 0.84
C VAL A 299 -6.03 0.69 -0.27
N THR A 300 -6.76 0.59 -1.38
CA THR A 300 -6.60 1.49 -2.52
C THR A 300 -7.19 2.87 -2.20
N ALA A 301 -6.87 3.87 -3.03
CA ALA A 301 -7.34 5.24 -2.82
C ALA A 301 -8.88 5.38 -2.93
N ASP A 302 -9.53 4.53 -3.73
CA ASP A 302 -10.98 4.38 -3.87
C ASP A 302 -11.62 3.56 -2.74
N GLY A 303 -10.82 3.10 -1.77
CA GLY A 303 -11.27 2.40 -0.58
C GLY A 303 -11.57 0.91 -0.79
N ALA A 304 -11.17 0.32 -1.92
CA ALA A 304 -11.19 -1.11 -2.10
C ALA A 304 -10.10 -1.77 -1.24
N VAL A 305 -10.43 -2.90 -0.61
CA VAL A 305 -9.52 -3.65 0.25
C VAL A 305 -9.08 -4.92 -0.45
N GLY A 306 -7.76 -5.11 -0.53
CA GLY A 306 -7.12 -6.22 -1.23
C GLY A 306 -5.85 -6.70 -0.53
N GLY A 307 -4.96 -7.30 -1.31
CA GLY A 307 -3.67 -7.82 -0.81
C GLY A 307 -3.62 -9.35 -0.72
N PRO A 308 -2.48 -9.91 -0.28
CA PRO A 308 -2.25 -11.36 -0.24
C PRO A 308 -3.31 -12.11 0.58
N PHE A 309 -3.69 -11.57 1.74
CA PHE A 309 -4.74 -12.13 2.58
C PHE A 309 -6.07 -12.29 1.83
N VAL A 310 -6.57 -11.20 1.24
CA VAL A 310 -7.87 -11.18 0.56
C VAL A 310 -7.88 -12.21 -0.58
N ARG A 311 -6.80 -12.27 -1.38
CA ARG A 311 -6.68 -13.26 -2.46
C ARG A 311 -6.67 -14.71 -1.96
N ALA A 312 -5.99 -14.97 -0.84
CA ALA A 312 -5.91 -16.31 -0.27
C ALA A 312 -7.28 -16.80 0.21
N VAL A 313 -8.02 -15.96 0.93
CA VAL A 313 -9.29 -16.38 1.57
C VAL A 313 -10.53 -16.17 0.70
N ASP A 314 -10.42 -15.58 -0.49
CA ASP A 314 -11.57 -15.26 -1.35
C ASP A 314 -12.37 -16.51 -1.74
N GLY A 315 -11.69 -17.62 -2.03
CA GLY A 315 -12.35 -18.89 -2.33
C GLY A 315 -13.12 -19.48 -1.14
N ALA A 316 -12.76 -19.12 0.09
CA ALA A 316 -13.41 -19.58 1.32
C ALA A 316 -14.56 -18.66 1.77
N LEU A 317 -14.38 -17.35 1.64
CA LEU A 317 -15.25 -16.33 2.25
C LEU A 317 -16.01 -15.46 1.24
N SER A 318 -15.55 -15.37 -0.01
CA SER A 318 -16.13 -14.50 -1.06
C SER A 318 -16.33 -13.06 -0.56
N LEU A 319 -15.22 -12.43 -0.18
CA LEU A 319 -15.23 -11.16 0.54
C LEU A 319 -15.65 -10.01 -0.39
N SER A 320 -16.74 -9.31 -0.07
CA SER A 320 -17.22 -8.16 -0.85
C SER A 320 -16.53 -6.87 -0.39
N LEU A 321 -15.23 -6.75 -0.65
CA LEU A 321 -14.37 -5.69 -0.12
C LEU A 321 -14.05 -4.55 -1.11
N TRP A 322 -14.73 -4.54 -2.25
CA TRP A 322 -14.49 -3.62 -3.36
C TRP A 322 -15.24 -2.29 -3.26
N ARG A 323 -16.21 -2.18 -2.33
CA ARG A 323 -16.89 -0.91 -2.02
C ARG A 323 -16.44 -0.42 -0.67
N ALA A 324 -15.97 0.83 -0.60
CA ALA A 324 -15.55 1.48 0.64
C ALA A 324 -16.64 1.44 1.74
N GLU A 325 -17.92 1.44 1.33
CA GLU A 325 -19.09 1.38 2.22
C GLU A 325 -19.20 0.07 3.02
N ASN A 326 -18.52 -0.99 2.58
CA ASN A 326 -18.64 -2.32 3.19
C ASN A 326 -17.70 -2.50 4.40
N THR A 327 -16.81 -1.55 4.66
CA THR A 327 -15.90 -1.57 5.80
C THR A 327 -16.02 -0.29 6.60
N ILE A 328 -15.79 -0.38 7.91
CA ILE A 328 -15.78 0.79 8.79
C ILE A 328 -14.49 0.87 9.57
N ASP A 329 -14.06 2.08 9.89
CA ASP A 329 -12.98 2.29 10.84
C ASP A 329 -13.40 1.84 12.23
N LEU A 330 -12.75 0.79 12.71
CA LEU A 330 -13.08 0.17 13.98
C LEU A 330 -12.54 1.01 15.14
N VAL A 331 -11.27 1.39 15.04
CA VAL A 331 -10.58 2.27 15.98
C VAL A 331 -10.03 3.49 15.25
N PRO A 332 -10.00 4.68 15.89
CA PRO A 332 -9.24 5.81 15.39
C PRO A 332 -7.83 5.33 15.02
N PRO A 333 -7.25 5.78 13.89
CA PRO A 333 -5.92 5.33 13.48
C PRO A 333 -4.97 5.53 14.65
N LEU A 334 -4.33 4.44 15.09
CA LEU A 334 -3.34 4.52 16.14
C LEU A 334 -2.17 5.29 15.55
N ARG A 335 -2.06 6.55 15.95
CA ARG A 335 -0.96 7.43 15.59
C ARG A 335 0.09 7.25 16.65
N SER A 336 1.23 6.76 16.23
CA SER A 336 2.47 7.00 16.97
C SER A 336 2.66 8.51 17.18
N ASN A 337 3.19 8.88 18.35
CA ASN A 337 3.65 10.25 18.54
C ASN A 337 4.71 10.53 17.47
N PRO A 338 4.57 11.61 16.65
CA PRO A 338 5.49 11.90 15.55
C PRO A 338 6.93 12.17 16.02
N ALA A 339 7.16 12.38 17.32
CA ALA A 339 8.49 12.41 17.93
C ALA A 339 9.19 11.03 18.00
N TYR A 340 8.43 9.93 17.90
CA TYR A 340 8.92 8.56 18.11
C TYR A 340 8.66 7.62 16.93
N THR A 341 7.59 7.80 16.16
CA THR A 341 7.31 6.98 14.96
C THR A 341 6.30 7.66 14.02
N SER A 342 6.30 7.27 12.73
CA SER A 342 5.28 7.69 11.74
C SER A 342 4.26 6.59 11.42
N ALA A 343 4.34 5.45 12.11
CA ALA A 343 3.48 4.30 11.88
C ALA A 343 2.02 4.69 12.15
N ARG A 344 1.20 4.63 11.11
CA ARG A 344 -0.25 4.73 11.21
C ARG A 344 -0.81 3.34 10.93
N GLU A 345 -1.34 2.71 11.95
CA GLU A 345 -2.06 1.45 11.80
C GLU A 345 -3.56 1.70 11.90
N ARG A 346 -4.27 1.26 10.86
CA ARG A 346 -5.72 1.38 10.72
C ARG A 346 -6.33 -0.01 10.86
N VAL A 347 -7.43 -0.14 11.60
CA VAL A 347 -8.17 -1.40 11.67
C VAL A 347 -9.54 -1.21 11.00
N LEU A 348 -9.75 -1.93 9.91
CA LEU A 348 -11.01 -1.98 9.19
C LEU A 348 -11.87 -3.11 9.76
N LEU A 349 -13.12 -2.85 10.08
CA LEU A 349 -14.10 -3.89 10.42
C LEU A 349 -14.95 -4.22 9.20
N TYR A 350 -15.01 -5.51 8.87
CA TYR A 350 -15.91 -6.10 7.88
C TYR A 350 -16.75 -7.19 8.56
N ALA A 351 -18.08 -7.15 8.40
CA ALA A 351 -18.99 -8.12 8.99
C ALA A 351 -19.73 -8.92 7.90
N GLN A 352 -19.73 -10.24 8.03
CA GLN A 352 -20.36 -11.15 7.08
C GLN A 352 -21.25 -12.18 7.78
N HIS A 353 -22.50 -12.30 7.31
CA HIS A 353 -23.36 -13.42 7.72
C HIS A 353 -23.07 -14.67 6.89
N LEU A 354 -22.88 -15.79 7.58
CA LEU A 354 -22.68 -17.10 7.00
C LEU A 354 -23.80 -18.06 7.42
N HIS A 355 -24.14 -18.98 6.51
CA HIS A 355 -24.98 -20.13 6.85
C HIS A 355 -24.28 -21.03 7.88
N ARG A 356 -25.05 -21.71 8.73
CA ARG A 356 -24.50 -22.58 9.80
C ARG A 356 -23.50 -23.61 9.27
N ASP A 357 -23.81 -24.24 8.14
CA ASP A 357 -22.93 -25.26 7.52
C ASP A 357 -21.64 -24.65 6.95
N ALA A 358 -21.69 -23.39 6.51
CA ALA A 358 -20.49 -22.68 6.06
C ALA A 358 -19.56 -22.35 7.24
N ILE A 359 -20.13 -22.00 8.41
CA ILE A 359 -19.35 -21.79 9.65
C ILE A 359 -18.67 -23.09 10.08
N ALA A 360 -19.36 -24.23 10.01
CA ALA A 360 -18.81 -25.52 10.42
C ALA A 360 -17.58 -25.95 9.59
N THR A 361 -17.52 -25.53 8.32
CA THR A 361 -16.42 -25.89 7.39
C THR A 361 -15.39 -24.79 7.22
N ILE A 362 -15.55 -23.63 7.88
CA ILE A 362 -14.73 -22.45 7.56
C ILE A 362 -13.27 -22.62 7.95
N THR A 363 -13.01 -23.26 9.08
CA THR A 363 -11.64 -23.49 9.58
C THR A 363 -10.85 -24.36 8.61
N GLU A 364 -11.45 -25.43 8.09
CA GLU A 364 -10.83 -26.31 7.09
C GLU A 364 -10.56 -25.54 5.79
N LYS A 365 -11.52 -24.74 5.33
CA LYS A 365 -11.34 -23.91 4.12
C LYS A 365 -10.22 -22.88 4.27
N LEU A 366 -10.06 -22.27 5.44
CA LEU A 366 -8.99 -21.31 5.72
C LEU A 366 -7.61 -21.99 5.82
N GLN A 367 -7.55 -23.22 6.35
CA GLN A 367 -6.34 -24.03 6.32
C GLN A 367 -5.91 -24.35 4.89
N ILE A 368 -6.85 -24.75 4.02
CA ILE A 368 -6.57 -24.98 2.59
C ILE A 368 -6.11 -23.70 1.88
N ALA A 369 -6.64 -22.54 2.27
CA ALA A 369 -6.25 -21.24 1.74
C ALA A 369 -4.83 -20.78 2.17
N SER A 370 -4.20 -21.47 3.12
CA SER A 370 -2.88 -21.09 3.63
C SER A 370 -1.80 -21.59 2.66
N VAL A 371 -1.05 -20.65 2.05
CA VAL A 371 -0.06 -20.96 1.00
C VAL A 371 1.11 -21.79 1.54
N ASP A 372 1.60 -21.45 2.73
CA ASP A 372 2.61 -22.20 3.47
C ASP A 372 2.25 -22.19 4.98
N PRO A 373 1.62 -23.27 5.50
CA PRO A 373 1.16 -23.32 6.88
C PRO A 373 2.27 -23.19 7.93
N ALA A 374 3.53 -23.43 7.57
CA ALA A 374 4.67 -23.26 8.47
C ALA A 374 5.05 -21.78 8.65
N VAL A 375 4.77 -20.95 7.64
CA VAL A 375 5.16 -19.54 7.61
C VAL A 375 3.98 -18.60 7.88
N CYS A 376 2.82 -18.89 7.29
CA CYS A 376 1.61 -18.08 7.42
C CYS A 376 0.36 -18.96 7.19
N ALA A 377 -0.47 -19.07 8.23
CA ALA A 377 -1.75 -19.76 8.17
C ALA A 377 -2.90 -18.83 8.59
N TYR A 378 -4.10 -19.07 8.04
CA TYR A 378 -5.31 -18.36 8.45
C TYR A 378 -6.19 -19.25 9.32
N VAL A 379 -6.66 -18.70 10.43
CA VAL A 379 -7.46 -19.42 11.42
C VAL A 379 -8.71 -18.63 11.79
N ALA A 380 -9.82 -19.34 11.98
CA ALA A 380 -11.04 -18.76 12.55
C ALA A 380 -11.05 -19.00 14.06
N VAL A 381 -11.07 -17.92 14.84
CA VAL A 381 -11.03 -17.95 16.30
C VAL A 381 -12.33 -17.38 16.85
N PRO A 382 -12.96 -17.99 17.86
CA PRO A 382 -14.13 -17.39 18.51
C PRO A 382 -13.82 -16.00 19.06
N LEU A 383 -14.72 -15.04 18.86
CA LEU A 383 -14.49 -13.64 19.23
C LEU A 383 -14.14 -13.49 20.73
N SER A 384 -14.71 -14.32 21.61
CA SER A 384 -14.39 -14.29 23.04
C SER A 384 -12.95 -14.72 23.36
N GLN A 385 -12.36 -15.59 22.53
CA GLN A 385 -11.03 -16.18 22.75
C GLN A 385 -9.89 -15.37 22.12
N VAL A 386 -10.19 -14.33 21.34
CA VAL A 386 -9.15 -13.53 20.64
C VAL A 386 -8.15 -12.92 21.63
N VAL A 387 -8.60 -12.51 22.82
CA VAL A 387 -7.75 -11.91 23.86
C VAL A 387 -6.80 -12.95 24.48
N ASP A 388 -7.20 -14.22 24.51
CA ASP A 388 -6.38 -15.31 25.07
C ASP A 388 -5.37 -15.84 24.06
N VAL A 389 -5.69 -15.75 22.76
CA VAL A 389 -4.90 -16.35 21.68
C VAL A 389 -3.90 -15.37 21.04
N SER A 390 -4.16 -14.05 21.12
CA SER A 390 -3.33 -13.02 20.50
C SER A 390 -2.57 -12.18 21.53
N THR A 391 -1.25 -12.10 21.36
CA THR A 391 -0.37 -11.16 22.09
C THR A 391 -0.21 -9.82 21.38
N ASP A 392 -0.81 -9.66 20.19
CA ASP A 392 -0.76 -8.42 19.42
C ASP A 392 -1.78 -7.40 19.97
N ALA A 393 -1.27 -6.32 20.55
CA ALA A 393 -2.09 -5.31 21.22
C ALA A 393 -3.19 -4.71 20.31
N ILE A 394 -2.92 -4.53 19.01
CA ILE A 394 -3.90 -3.98 18.07
C ILE A 394 -5.06 -4.95 17.87
N THR A 395 -4.76 -6.24 17.76
CA THR A 395 -5.75 -7.32 17.65
C THR A 395 -6.63 -7.38 18.89
N VAL A 396 -6.04 -7.31 20.09
CA VAL A 396 -6.76 -7.28 21.37
C VAL A 396 -7.66 -6.04 21.50
N ILE A 397 -7.13 -4.85 21.20
CA ILE A 397 -7.88 -3.59 21.23
C ILE A 397 -9.06 -3.64 20.25
N ALA A 398 -8.83 -4.16 19.05
CA ALA A 398 -9.86 -4.30 18.02
C ALA A 398 -10.97 -5.26 18.47
N ALA A 399 -10.63 -6.42 19.05
CA ALA A 399 -11.61 -7.37 19.57
C ALA A 399 -12.50 -6.73 20.66
N ALA A 400 -11.89 -6.00 21.60
CA ALA A 400 -12.63 -5.26 22.62
C ALA A 400 -13.56 -4.20 22.02
N ALA A 401 -13.11 -3.46 21.00
CA ALA A 401 -13.92 -2.47 20.31
C ALA A 401 -15.12 -3.10 19.57
N VAL A 402 -14.95 -4.28 18.95
CA VAL A 402 -16.04 -5.02 18.31
C VAL A 402 -17.06 -5.51 19.34
N LEU A 403 -16.61 -6.05 20.47
CA LEU A 403 -17.49 -6.47 21.56
C LEU A 403 -18.37 -5.31 22.07
N GLN A 404 -17.78 -4.12 22.27
CA GLN A 404 -18.51 -2.92 22.66
C GLN A 404 -19.54 -2.49 21.60
N ARG A 405 -19.14 -2.47 20.32
CA ARG A 405 -20.05 -2.10 19.22
C ARG A 405 -21.20 -3.11 19.06
N ARG A 406 -20.93 -4.40 19.25
CA ARG A 406 -21.93 -5.46 19.22
C ARG A 406 -22.94 -5.32 20.35
N ALA A 407 -22.48 -5.05 21.58
CA ALA A 407 -23.36 -4.77 22.72
C ALA A 407 -24.24 -3.53 22.47
N ALA A 408 -23.72 -2.53 21.76
CA ALA A 408 -24.46 -1.33 21.38
C ALA A 408 -25.29 -1.46 20.09
N GLN A 409 -25.32 -2.64 19.44
CA GLN A 409 -25.98 -2.88 18.14
C GLN A 409 -25.53 -1.93 17.01
N LYS A 410 -24.24 -1.55 17.01
CA LYS A 410 -23.62 -0.63 16.03
C LYS A 410 -22.63 -1.33 15.09
N LEU A 411 -22.88 -2.59 14.76
CA LEU A 411 -22.10 -3.31 13.74
C LEU A 411 -22.49 -2.81 12.33
N PRO A 412 -21.56 -2.83 11.36
CA PRO A 412 -21.90 -2.52 9.97
C PRO A 412 -22.89 -3.54 9.45
N GLN A 413 -23.82 -3.11 8.58
CA GLN A 413 -24.72 -4.06 7.91
C GLN A 413 -23.90 -5.07 7.12
N SER A 414 -24.29 -6.35 7.20
CA SER A 414 -23.62 -7.38 6.42
C SER A 414 -23.83 -7.14 4.93
N THR A 415 -22.72 -7.10 4.18
CA THR A 415 -22.73 -6.67 2.78
C THR A 415 -22.68 -7.82 1.77
N ALA A 416 -22.78 -9.07 2.23
CA ALA A 416 -22.83 -10.25 1.37
C ALA A 416 -24.21 -10.94 1.47
N PRO A 417 -24.86 -11.28 0.33
CA PRO A 417 -26.02 -12.18 0.37
C PRO A 417 -25.60 -13.52 0.99
N ALA A 418 -26.48 -14.14 1.79
CA ALA A 418 -26.19 -15.40 2.45
C ALA A 418 -25.66 -16.43 1.43
N LEU A 419 -24.44 -16.94 1.65
CA LEU A 419 -23.88 -18.03 0.86
C LEU A 419 -24.89 -19.18 0.85
N ARG A 420 -25.38 -19.54 -0.35
CA ARG A 420 -26.33 -20.65 -0.49
C ARG A 420 -25.71 -21.93 0.06
N PRO A 421 -26.49 -22.82 0.70
CA PRO A 421 -26.01 -24.14 1.06
C PRO A 421 -25.46 -24.85 -0.18
N PRO A 422 -24.48 -25.75 -0.03
CA PRO A 422 -24.00 -26.58 -1.14
C PRO A 422 -25.22 -27.25 -1.80
N THR A 423 -25.28 -27.19 -3.13
CA THR A 423 -26.34 -27.84 -3.90
C THR A 423 -26.46 -29.29 -3.41
N PRO A 424 -27.64 -29.73 -2.92
CA PRO A 424 -27.79 -31.12 -2.51
C PRO A 424 -27.38 -32.02 -3.68
N LEU A 425 -26.64 -33.08 -3.38
CA LEU A 425 -26.28 -34.10 -4.38
C LEU A 425 -27.54 -34.48 -5.14
N VAL A 426 -27.48 -34.41 -6.47
CA VAL A 426 -28.60 -34.80 -7.33
C VAL A 426 -29.01 -36.21 -6.89
N PRO A 427 -30.27 -36.45 -6.48
CA PRO A 427 -30.70 -37.78 -6.11
C PRO A 427 -30.38 -38.73 -7.27
N PRO A 428 -29.96 -39.98 -7.00
CA PRO A 428 -29.68 -40.93 -8.07
C PRO A 428 -30.88 -40.95 -9.02
N PRO A 429 -30.63 -40.89 -10.35
CA PRO A 429 -31.72 -40.84 -11.30
C PRO A 429 -32.65 -42.02 -11.03
N LEU A 430 -33.95 -41.73 -10.94
CA LEU A 430 -34.97 -42.77 -10.82
C LEU A 430 -34.67 -43.86 -11.85
N PRO A 431 -34.79 -45.15 -11.48
CA PRO A 431 -34.58 -46.23 -12.44
C PRO A 431 -35.44 -45.96 -13.67
N ARG A 432 -34.83 -46.00 -14.86
CA ARG A 432 -35.54 -45.69 -16.10
C ARG A 432 -36.78 -46.60 -16.17
N PRO A 433 -37.97 -46.06 -16.46
CA PRO A 433 -39.16 -46.88 -16.63
C PRO A 433 -38.91 -47.91 -17.72
N ASP A 434 -39.42 -49.12 -17.53
CA ASP A 434 -39.33 -50.18 -18.53
C ASP A 434 -40.01 -49.69 -19.83
N LEU A 435 -39.21 -49.60 -20.90
CA LEU A 435 -39.67 -49.12 -22.20
C LEU A 435 -40.24 -50.26 -23.05
N GLN A 436 -40.11 -51.52 -22.62
CA GLN A 436 -40.62 -52.68 -23.36
C GLN A 436 -42.12 -52.56 -23.72
N PRO A 437 -43.02 -52.12 -22.81
CA PRO A 437 -44.44 -51.94 -23.14
C PRO A 437 -44.68 -50.90 -24.24
N LEU A 438 -43.85 -49.85 -24.32
CA LEU A 438 -43.94 -48.83 -25.38
C LEU A 438 -43.45 -49.37 -26.72
N TYR A 439 -42.41 -50.21 -26.73
CA TYR A 439 -41.94 -50.87 -27.94
C TYR A 439 -42.95 -51.90 -28.45
N ASP A 440 -43.58 -52.65 -27.56
CA ASP A 440 -44.61 -53.63 -27.91
C ASP A 440 -45.85 -52.93 -28.47
N ALA A 441 -46.31 -51.86 -27.83
CA ALA A 441 -47.42 -51.04 -28.33
C ALA A 441 -47.12 -50.41 -29.70
N LYS A 442 -45.87 -49.96 -29.92
CA LYS A 442 -45.43 -49.47 -31.23
C LYS A 442 -45.44 -50.58 -32.28
N LYS A 443 -44.97 -51.78 -31.95
CA LYS A 443 -44.99 -52.94 -32.85
C LYS A 443 -46.41 -53.30 -33.28
N VAL A 444 -47.35 -53.34 -32.34
CA VAL A 444 -48.77 -53.60 -32.65
C VAL A 444 -49.31 -52.53 -33.59
N ARG A 445 -49.06 -51.25 -33.29
CA ARG A 445 -49.52 -50.14 -34.13
C ARG A 445 -48.90 -50.14 -35.54
N ASP A 446 -47.63 -50.54 -35.65
CA ASP A 446 -46.93 -50.63 -36.93
C ASP A 446 -47.45 -51.85 -37.73
N GLN A 447 -47.82 -52.96 -37.08
CA GLN A 447 -48.48 -54.12 -37.71
C GLN A 447 -49.91 -53.81 -38.17
N GLU A 448 -50.69 -53.07 -37.38
CA GLU A 448 -52.03 -52.62 -37.78
C GLU A 448 -51.97 -51.70 -39.00
N LYS A 449 -50.96 -50.84 -39.10
CA LYS A 449 -50.71 -49.98 -40.27
C LYS A 449 -50.21 -50.71 -41.52
N GLU A 450 -49.60 -51.87 -41.37
CA GLU A 450 -49.20 -52.72 -42.50
C GLU A 450 -50.35 -53.62 -42.98
N ALA A 451 -51.42 -53.76 -42.18
CA ALA A 451 -52.60 -54.55 -42.50
C ALA A 451 -53.77 -53.74 -43.10
N GLU A 452 -53.75 -52.41 -43.00
CA GLU A 452 -54.54 -51.46 -43.80
C GLU A 452 -53.87 -51.15 -45.14
#